data_AF-A0AAE0M6T0-F1
#
_entry.id   AF-A0AAE0M6T0-F1
#
_cell.length_a   1.000
_cell.length_b   1.000
_cell.length_c   1.000
_cell.angle_alpha   90.00
_cell.angle_beta   90.00
_cell.angle_gamma   90.00
#
_symmetry.space_group_name_H-M   'P 1'
#
loop_
_entity.id
_entity.type
_entity.pdbx_description
1 polymer ?
#
loop_
_entity_poly.entity_id
_entity_poly.type
_entity_poly.pdbx_seq_one_letter_code
_entity_poly.pdbx_strand_id
1 'polypeptide(L)'
;MEKQKAIIIGISGCSSSGKTTLARILRDIFPNTFILHEDDFYKAEEELPIKNGLVDWDCPEAISMPDMEAALSHIRTTGEFPVSFLRSNPSNPSAPASPLSQRSNHGCLPPSPSRSPSPTPPLSPTNKNDNKLTKKQPTLLSKEDQNSLGPSPLSPSLLQTLRTRVAKWLQPPNKGSFLPTSPLRICLLDGFLLYSPRHTATIMSQLDIKLFLLASRAKATARREARDGYVTLEGFWTDPPGYVDKVVWPNYVESHKWLFEGGVVEGGRLDEAVLREWGIQAQVGKGEDVEFGETVGWAVERVMAGLEAFWEEHGGVRVEGESVLDYCV
;
A
#
# COMPACT_ATOMS: atom_id res chain seq x y z
N MET A 1 13.70 17.08 -15.81
CA MET A 1 13.32 16.07 -14.80
C MET A 1 12.80 14.87 -15.54
N GLU A 2 13.17 13.65 -15.15
CA GLU A 2 12.54 12.46 -15.71
C GLU A 2 11.06 12.45 -15.32
N LYS A 3 10.22 12.09 -16.28
CA LYS A 3 8.78 12.04 -16.15
C LYS A 3 8.34 11.03 -15.09
N GLN A 4 7.54 11.48 -14.13
CA GLN A 4 6.84 10.60 -13.20
C GLN A 4 5.73 9.81 -13.94
N LYS A 5 5.74 8.48 -13.78
CA LYS A 5 4.77 7.53 -14.37
C LYS A 5 3.84 6.89 -13.34
N ALA A 6 4.11 7.06 -12.04
CA ALA A 6 3.18 6.65 -10.99
C ALA A 6 3.03 7.71 -9.90
N ILE A 7 1.83 7.82 -9.34
CA ILE A 7 1.56 8.46 -8.06
C ILE A 7 1.59 7.38 -6.99
N ILE A 8 2.35 7.61 -5.92
CA ILE A 8 2.55 6.68 -4.81
C ILE A 8 1.79 7.21 -3.59
N ILE A 9 0.84 6.40 -3.12
CA ILE A 9 -0.03 6.69 -1.98
C ILE A 9 0.37 5.74 -0.85
N GLY A 10 0.93 6.28 0.23
CA GLY A 10 1.20 5.50 1.44
C GLY A 10 -0.07 5.32 2.27
N ILE A 11 -0.28 4.11 2.76
CA ILE A 11 -1.34 3.74 3.71
C ILE A 11 -0.65 3.09 4.90
N SER A 12 -0.59 3.81 6.03
CA SER A 12 0.09 3.36 7.23
C SER A 12 -0.77 3.38 8.48
N GLY A 13 -0.22 2.89 9.60
CA GLY A 13 -0.92 2.63 10.85
C GLY A 13 -0.51 1.30 11.49
N CYS A 14 -0.92 1.06 12.73
CA CYS A 14 -0.53 -0.14 13.48
C CYS A 14 -0.88 -1.45 12.75
N SER A 15 -0.19 -2.53 13.12
CA SER A 15 -0.53 -3.88 12.65
C SER A 15 -2.01 -4.19 12.93
N SER A 16 -2.70 -4.83 11.98
CA SER A 16 -4.14 -5.14 12.07
C SER A 16 -5.11 -3.94 12.15
N SER A 17 -4.70 -2.72 11.79
CA SER A 17 -5.62 -1.56 11.70
C SER A 17 -6.61 -1.63 10.53
N GLY A 18 -6.30 -2.40 9.47
CA GLY A 18 -7.15 -2.56 8.28
C GLY A 18 -6.55 -2.01 6.97
N LYS A 19 -5.26 -1.67 6.96
CA LYS A 19 -4.55 -1.08 5.81
C LYS A 19 -4.67 -1.93 4.53
N THR A 20 -4.34 -3.21 4.58
CA THR A 20 -4.43 -4.13 3.43
C THR A 20 -5.84 -4.22 2.85
N THR A 21 -6.85 -4.23 3.72
CA THR A 21 -8.25 -4.22 3.27
C THR A 21 -8.60 -2.91 2.59
N LEU A 22 -8.19 -1.77 3.16
CA LEU A 22 -8.39 -0.45 2.55
C LEU A 22 -7.69 -0.35 1.18
N ALA A 23 -6.42 -0.77 1.09
CA ALA A 23 -5.65 -0.75 -0.15
C ALA A 23 -6.32 -1.57 -1.27
N ARG A 24 -6.80 -2.77 -0.97
CA ARG A 24 -7.55 -3.61 -1.94
C ARG A 24 -8.85 -2.97 -2.39
N ILE A 25 -9.59 -2.33 -1.47
CA ILE A 25 -10.82 -1.62 -1.82
C ILE A 25 -10.52 -0.41 -2.71
N LEU A 26 -9.51 0.40 -2.39
CA LEU A 26 -9.12 1.55 -3.20
C LEU A 26 -8.66 1.11 -4.60
N ARG A 27 -7.84 0.06 -4.68
CA ARG A 27 -7.43 -0.54 -5.96
C ARG A 27 -8.61 -0.96 -6.83
N ASP A 28 -9.66 -1.52 -6.23
CA ASP A 28 -10.86 -1.98 -6.93
C ASP A 28 -11.86 -0.84 -7.25
N ILE A 29 -11.63 0.37 -6.74
CA ILE A 29 -12.45 1.57 -6.99
C ILE A 29 -11.78 2.50 -8.02
N PHE A 30 -10.48 2.71 -7.94
CA PHE A 30 -9.72 3.61 -8.81
C PHE A 30 -9.12 2.87 -10.02
N PRO A 31 -9.12 3.48 -11.23
CA PRO A 31 -8.48 2.87 -12.40
C PRO A 31 -6.96 2.91 -12.26
N ASN A 32 -6.26 2.12 -13.09
CA ASN A 32 -4.79 2.11 -13.18
C ASN A 32 -4.05 1.95 -11.85
N THR A 33 -4.69 1.28 -10.88
CA THR A 33 -4.20 1.17 -9.50
C THR A 33 -3.66 -0.23 -9.20
N PHE A 34 -2.55 -0.31 -8.48
CA PHE A 34 -1.95 -1.55 -7.97
C PHE A 34 -1.41 -1.34 -6.54
N ILE A 35 -1.02 -2.43 -5.86
CA ILE A 35 -0.59 -2.38 -4.45
C ILE A 35 0.81 -2.94 -4.32
N LEU A 36 1.68 -2.24 -3.58
CA LEU A 36 2.95 -2.76 -3.09
C LEU A 36 2.84 -2.93 -1.58
N HIS A 37 3.14 -4.10 -1.05
CA HIS A 37 3.08 -4.37 0.38
C HIS A 37 4.49 -4.24 1.00
N GLU A 38 4.59 -3.56 2.14
CA GLU A 38 5.84 -3.51 2.94
C GLU A 38 6.29 -4.92 3.32
N ASP A 39 5.35 -5.81 3.62
CA ASP A 39 5.60 -7.21 3.97
C ASP A 39 6.32 -8.02 2.87
N ASP A 40 6.30 -7.56 1.61
CA ASP A 40 7.07 -8.20 0.53
C ASP A 40 8.59 -7.91 0.65
N PHE A 41 8.99 -7.03 1.57
CA PHE A 41 10.39 -6.63 1.82
C PHE A 41 10.96 -7.16 3.15
N TYR A 42 10.30 -8.10 3.81
CA TYR A 42 10.88 -8.79 4.97
C TYR A 42 12.21 -9.46 4.59
N LYS A 43 13.16 -9.38 5.53
CA LYS A 43 14.41 -10.14 5.50
C LYS A 43 14.15 -11.59 5.91
N ALA A 44 15.13 -12.47 5.65
CA ALA A 44 15.06 -13.86 6.08
C ALA A 44 14.99 -13.95 7.61
N GLU A 45 14.28 -14.95 8.13
CA GLU A 45 14.02 -15.10 9.57
C GLU A 45 15.31 -15.14 10.39
N GLU A 46 16.38 -15.74 9.86
CA GLU A 46 17.69 -15.84 10.55
C GLU A 46 18.43 -14.50 10.67
N GLU A 47 18.02 -13.49 9.91
CA GLU A 47 18.59 -12.15 9.92
C GLU A 47 17.82 -11.18 10.84
N LEU A 48 16.67 -11.61 11.37
CA LEU A 48 15.80 -10.78 12.18
C LEU A 48 16.37 -10.62 13.59
N PRO A 49 16.25 -9.42 14.18
CA PRO A 49 16.69 -9.21 15.55
C PRO A 49 15.80 -9.94 16.55
N ILE A 50 16.33 -10.16 17.76
CA ILE A 50 15.58 -10.74 18.87
C ILE A 50 15.24 -9.63 19.88
N LYS A 51 13.97 -9.52 20.24
CA LYS A 51 13.47 -8.61 21.28
C LYS A 51 12.74 -9.40 22.34
N ASN A 52 13.13 -9.23 23.60
CA ASN A 52 12.52 -9.93 24.74
C ASN A 52 12.49 -11.46 24.58
N GLY A 53 13.52 -12.02 23.94
CA GLY A 53 13.64 -13.47 23.67
C GLY A 53 12.77 -13.98 22.52
N LEU A 54 12.17 -13.09 21.72
CA LEU A 54 11.31 -13.42 20.58
C LEU A 54 11.88 -12.77 19.31
N VAL A 55 11.72 -13.43 18.16
CA VAL A 55 12.07 -12.87 16.85
C VAL A 55 11.21 -11.62 16.60
N ASP A 56 11.83 -10.50 16.26
CA ASP A 56 11.15 -9.21 16.10
C ASP A 56 10.88 -8.90 14.62
N TRP A 57 9.66 -9.24 14.18
CA TRP A 57 9.15 -8.90 12.85
C TRP A 57 8.67 -7.45 12.77
N ASP A 58 8.38 -6.79 13.89
CA ASP A 58 7.68 -5.50 13.90
C ASP A 58 8.66 -4.30 13.99
N CYS A 59 9.90 -4.47 13.55
CA CYS A 59 10.96 -3.46 13.64
C CYS A 59 11.54 -3.06 12.27
N PRO A 60 12.11 -1.84 12.12
CA PRO A 60 12.74 -1.42 10.87
C PRO A 60 13.85 -2.34 10.39
N GLU A 61 14.59 -2.97 11.30
CA GLU A 61 15.67 -3.90 11.00
C GLU A 61 15.16 -5.19 10.34
N ALA A 62 13.87 -5.53 10.47
CA ALA A 62 13.26 -6.67 9.81
C ALA A 62 12.95 -6.43 8.32
N ILE A 63 12.91 -5.17 7.90
CA ILE A 63 12.54 -4.77 6.54
C ILE A 63 13.79 -4.35 5.76
N SER A 64 13.88 -4.77 4.50
CA SER A 64 14.90 -4.30 3.58
C SER A 64 14.52 -2.91 3.03
N MET A 65 14.83 -1.86 3.78
CA MET A 65 14.58 -0.47 3.35
C MET A 65 15.22 -0.11 2.01
N PRO A 66 16.50 -0.48 1.70
CA PRO A 66 17.12 -0.17 0.41
C PRO A 66 16.37 -0.79 -0.77
N ASP A 67 15.83 -1.99 -0.57
CA ASP A 67 15.06 -2.71 -1.58
C ASP A 67 13.70 -2.06 -1.83
N MET A 68 13.02 -1.66 -0.76
CA MET A 68 11.76 -0.93 -0.87
C MET A 68 11.97 0.44 -1.53
N GLU A 69 13.02 1.16 -1.18
CA GLU A 69 13.39 2.44 -1.82
C GLU A 69 13.65 2.27 -3.32
N ALA A 70 14.39 1.24 -3.72
CA ALA A 70 14.65 0.93 -5.13
C ALA A 70 13.36 0.57 -5.89
N ALA A 71 12.46 -0.20 -5.27
CA ALA A 71 11.17 -0.54 -5.85
C ALA A 71 10.29 0.69 -6.07
N LEU A 72 10.22 1.60 -5.10
CA LEU A 72 9.47 2.86 -5.23
C LEU A 72 10.06 3.77 -6.31
N SER A 73 11.38 3.87 -6.40
CA SER A 73 12.05 4.63 -7.45
C SER A 73 11.77 4.04 -8.85
N HIS A 74 11.79 2.72 -8.97
CA HIS A 74 11.41 2.05 -10.22
C HIS A 74 9.95 2.33 -10.57
N ILE A 75 9.03 2.12 -9.64
CA ILE A 75 7.59 2.38 -9.83
C ILE A 75 7.35 3.83 -10.26
N ARG A 76 8.01 4.80 -9.62
CA ARG A 76 7.88 6.22 -9.96
C ARG A 76 8.26 6.51 -11.41
N THR A 77 9.29 5.85 -11.93
CA THR A 77 9.85 6.09 -13.28
C THR A 77 9.20 5.23 -14.36
N THR A 78 8.70 4.04 -14.04
CA THR A 78 8.14 3.08 -15.02
C THR A 78 6.63 2.96 -14.97
N GLY A 79 6.01 3.18 -13.80
CA GLY A 79 4.59 2.87 -13.58
C GLY A 79 4.31 1.37 -13.37
N GLU A 80 5.36 0.56 -13.28
CA GLU A 80 5.32 -0.89 -13.23
C GLU A 80 6.05 -1.40 -11.98
N PHE A 81 5.78 -2.66 -11.60
CA PHE A 81 6.55 -3.31 -10.57
C PHE A 81 7.99 -3.54 -11.05
N PRO A 82 8.99 -3.45 -10.17
CA PRO A 82 10.32 -3.92 -10.50
C PRO A 82 10.24 -5.42 -10.85
N VAL A 83 10.58 -5.75 -12.10
CA VAL A 83 10.72 -7.13 -12.59
C VAL A 83 12.18 -7.55 -12.46
N SER A 84 12.42 -8.77 -12.00
CA SER A 84 13.74 -9.37 -12.00
C SER A 84 13.74 -10.45 -13.04
N PHE A 85 14.76 -10.37 -13.89
CA PHE A 85 15.07 -11.47 -14.76
C PHE A 85 15.53 -12.62 -13.87
N LEU A 86 14.75 -13.70 -13.85
CA LEU A 86 15.18 -14.98 -13.30
C LEU A 86 16.55 -15.32 -13.93
N ARG A 87 17.64 -15.15 -13.18
CA ARG A 87 18.88 -15.86 -13.53
C ARG A 87 18.60 -17.31 -13.20
N SER A 88 18.44 -18.14 -14.23
CA SER A 88 18.44 -19.59 -14.08
C SER A 88 19.67 -19.99 -13.26
N ASN A 89 19.46 -20.74 -12.18
CA ASN A 89 20.57 -21.32 -11.43
C ASN A 89 21.28 -22.30 -12.39
N PRO A 90 22.55 -22.05 -12.80
CA PRO A 90 23.22 -22.88 -13.81
C PRO A 90 23.32 -24.35 -13.41
N SER A 91 23.24 -24.64 -12.11
CA SER A 91 23.34 -25.99 -11.55
C SER A 91 21.99 -26.68 -11.32
N ASN A 92 20.83 -26.02 -11.43
CA ASN A 92 19.53 -26.69 -11.26
C ASN A 92 18.35 -25.95 -11.96
N PRO A 93 18.02 -26.30 -13.22
CA PRO A 93 16.97 -25.64 -14.00
C PRO A 93 15.52 -25.97 -13.59
N SER A 94 15.30 -26.97 -12.73
CA SER A 94 13.97 -27.48 -12.36
C SER A 94 13.47 -27.00 -10.99
N ALA A 95 14.26 -26.18 -10.29
CA ALA A 95 13.83 -25.59 -9.02
C ALA A 95 12.69 -24.57 -9.25
N PRO A 96 11.60 -24.59 -8.47
CA PRO A 96 10.55 -23.59 -8.55
C PRO A 96 11.14 -22.20 -8.29
N ALA A 97 10.67 -21.19 -9.02
CA ALA A 97 11.10 -19.80 -8.86
C ALA A 97 11.00 -19.39 -7.38
N SER A 98 12.14 -19.03 -6.80
CA SER A 98 12.21 -18.59 -5.41
C SER A 98 11.32 -17.36 -5.23
N PRO A 99 10.36 -17.38 -4.29
CA PRO A 99 9.53 -16.22 -4.02
C PRO A 99 10.42 -15.06 -3.56
N LEU A 100 9.98 -13.82 -3.83
CA LEU A 100 10.42 -12.61 -3.11
C LEU A 100 10.46 -13.02 -1.62
N SER A 101 11.60 -13.23 -0.99
CA SER A 101 12.87 -12.54 -0.96
C SER A 101 14.04 -13.56 -1.03
N GLN A 102 14.98 -13.30 -1.93
CA GLN A 102 16.42 -13.36 -1.64
C GLN A 102 17.06 -12.27 -2.49
N ARG A 103 17.83 -11.44 -1.81
CA ARG A 103 18.18 -10.06 -2.16
C ARG A 103 18.88 -9.90 -3.53
N SER A 104 18.69 -8.69 -4.08
CA SER A 104 19.30 -8.09 -5.28
C SER A 104 18.62 -8.31 -6.65
N ASN A 105 17.39 -8.81 -6.70
CA ASN A 105 16.63 -8.96 -7.94
C ASN A 105 15.12 -8.92 -7.64
N HIS A 106 14.58 -7.72 -7.44
CA HIS A 106 13.15 -7.45 -7.30
C HIS A 106 12.39 -7.89 -8.53
N GLY A 107 11.61 -8.97 -8.44
CA GLY A 107 10.89 -9.46 -9.61
C GLY A 107 9.57 -10.17 -9.41
N CYS A 108 8.62 -9.65 -10.16
CA CYS A 108 7.51 -10.38 -10.74
C CYS A 108 7.97 -11.63 -11.51
N LEU A 109 7.13 -12.67 -11.52
CA LEU A 109 7.27 -13.79 -12.45
C LEU A 109 7.14 -13.26 -13.90
N PRO A 110 7.95 -13.73 -14.87
CA PRO A 110 7.74 -13.41 -16.28
C PRO A 110 6.37 -13.94 -16.74
N PRO A 111 5.71 -13.29 -17.73
CA PRO A 111 4.51 -13.84 -18.34
C PRO A 111 4.80 -15.22 -18.92
N SER A 112 3.96 -16.20 -18.61
CA SER A 112 4.08 -17.55 -19.18
C SER A 112 4.16 -17.48 -20.71
N PRO A 113 5.08 -18.22 -21.36
CA PRO A 113 5.28 -18.20 -22.82
C PRO A 113 4.06 -18.69 -23.64
N SER A 114 2.95 -19.05 -23.00
CA SER A 114 1.67 -19.39 -23.65
C SER A 114 0.73 -18.21 -23.85
N ARG A 115 1.12 -16.97 -23.51
CA ARG A 115 0.30 -15.78 -23.76
C ARG A 115 1.14 -14.66 -24.35
N SER A 116 0.89 -14.35 -25.62
CA SER A 116 1.41 -13.15 -26.28
C SER A 116 1.11 -11.89 -25.45
N PRO A 117 1.94 -10.84 -25.53
CA PRO A 117 1.64 -9.55 -24.94
C PRO A 117 0.52 -8.92 -25.77
N SER A 118 -0.73 -9.30 -25.49
CA SER A 118 -1.86 -8.49 -25.87
C SER A 118 -1.71 -7.15 -25.14
N PRO A 119 -1.94 -6.00 -25.80
CA PRO A 119 -2.21 -4.78 -25.04
C PRO A 119 -3.27 -5.14 -24.01
N THR A 120 -3.09 -4.70 -22.76
CA THR A 120 -4.13 -4.79 -21.73
C THR A 120 -5.46 -4.54 -22.42
N PRO A 121 -6.36 -5.52 -22.50
CA PRO A 121 -7.64 -5.25 -23.13
C PRO A 121 -8.20 -4.07 -22.34
N PRO A 122 -8.75 -3.03 -22.99
CA PRO A 122 -9.53 -2.06 -22.25
C PRO A 122 -10.48 -2.89 -21.41
N LEU A 123 -10.49 -2.67 -20.09
CA LEU A 123 -11.47 -3.29 -19.21
C LEU A 123 -12.82 -3.02 -19.86
N SER A 124 -13.36 -4.04 -20.52
CA SER A 124 -14.66 -3.96 -21.14
C SER A 124 -15.63 -3.63 -20.01
N PRO A 125 -16.66 -2.79 -20.21
CA PRO A 125 -17.52 -2.34 -19.12
C PRO A 125 -18.38 -3.47 -18.49
N THR A 126 -18.10 -4.73 -18.78
CA THR A 126 -19.01 -5.86 -18.64
C THR A 126 -18.35 -7.01 -17.88
N ASN A 127 -18.19 -6.82 -16.56
CA ASN A 127 -18.65 -7.80 -15.57
C ASN A 127 -18.75 -7.13 -14.19
N LYS A 128 -19.68 -6.18 -14.08
CA LYS A 128 -20.11 -5.57 -12.82
C LYS A 128 -21.08 -6.53 -12.13
N ASN A 129 -20.57 -7.52 -11.38
CA ASN A 129 -21.36 -8.20 -10.33
C ASN A 129 -20.56 -9.09 -9.37
N ASP A 130 -19.24 -9.24 -9.53
CA ASP A 130 -18.48 -10.01 -8.56
C ASP A 130 -18.22 -9.16 -7.30
N ASN A 131 -19.07 -9.39 -6.30
CA ASN A 131 -19.06 -8.77 -4.98
C ASN A 131 -17.85 -9.22 -4.11
N LYS A 132 -16.78 -9.69 -4.74
CA LYS A 132 -15.63 -10.33 -4.11
C LYS A 132 -14.38 -9.53 -4.49
N LEU A 133 -13.73 -8.94 -3.48
CA LEU A 133 -12.46 -8.23 -3.66
C LEU A 133 -11.47 -9.15 -4.37
N THR A 134 -10.79 -8.64 -5.40
CA THR A 134 -9.79 -9.44 -6.10
C THR A 134 -8.61 -9.69 -5.16
N LYS A 135 -8.32 -10.96 -4.85
CA LYS A 135 -7.30 -11.29 -3.82
C LYS A 135 -5.86 -11.20 -4.33
N LYS A 136 -5.64 -11.26 -5.64
CA LYS A 136 -4.31 -11.40 -6.23
C LYS A 136 -4.07 -10.37 -7.31
N GLN A 137 -2.87 -9.81 -7.34
CA GLN A 137 -2.38 -9.01 -8.44
C GLN A 137 -1.77 -9.94 -9.50
N PRO A 138 -2.25 -9.91 -10.76
CA PRO A 138 -1.88 -10.92 -11.76
C PRO A 138 -0.38 -10.94 -12.13
N THR A 139 0.35 -9.87 -11.80
CA THR A 139 1.77 -9.72 -12.13
C THR A 139 2.67 -9.76 -10.89
N LEU A 140 2.17 -9.89 -9.67
CA LEU A 140 2.98 -9.87 -8.45
C LEU A 140 2.68 -11.10 -7.57
N LEU A 141 3.72 -11.84 -7.17
CA LEU A 141 3.61 -12.89 -6.17
C LEU A 141 3.87 -12.30 -4.77
N SER A 142 2.89 -11.55 -4.25
CA SER A 142 2.99 -10.99 -2.90
C SER A 142 2.78 -12.05 -1.82
N LYS A 143 3.53 -11.94 -0.73
CA LYS A 143 3.34 -12.75 0.49
C LYS A 143 2.08 -12.33 1.24
N GLU A 144 1.82 -11.03 1.30
CA GLU A 144 0.60 -10.49 1.93
C GLU A 144 -0.68 -10.84 1.15
N ASP A 145 -0.61 -11.05 -0.16
CA ASP A 145 -1.72 -11.61 -0.97
C ASP A 145 -1.98 -13.11 -0.74
N GLN A 146 -1.06 -13.81 -0.07
CA GLN A 146 -1.23 -15.23 0.29
C GLN A 146 -1.89 -15.41 1.67
N ASN A 147 -1.92 -14.37 2.50
CA ASN A 147 -2.56 -14.42 3.82
C ASN A 147 -4.09 -14.54 3.70
N SER A 148 -4.68 -15.29 4.63
CA SER A 148 -6.14 -15.41 4.75
C SER A 148 -6.73 -14.05 5.10
N LEU A 149 -7.76 -13.66 4.35
CA LEU A 149 -8.58 -12.49 4.68
C LEU A 149 -9.92 -12.97 5.20
N GLY A 150 -10.34 -12.37 6.31
CA GLY A 150 -11.73 -12.42 6.76
C GLY A 150 -12.69 -11.79 5.75
N PRO A 151 -14.00 -11.87 6.00
CA PRO A 151 -15.01 -11.22 5.16
C PRO A 151 -14.75 -9.70 5.09
N SER A 152 -15.03 -9.09 3.92
CA SER A 152 -14.98 -7.64 3.79
C SER A 152 -15.95 -7.01 4.79
N PRO A 153 -15.50 -6.11 5.68
CA PRO A 153 -16.38 -5.42 6.62
C PRO A 153 -17.28 -4.38 5.92
N LEU A 154 -17.08 -4.12 4.62
CA LEU A 154 -17.78 -3.09 3.88
C LEU A 154 -19.01 -3.64 3.17
N SER A 155 -20.17 -2.98 3.32
CA SER A 155 -21.41 -3.43 2.71
C SER A 155 -21.37 -3.29 1.17
N PRO A 156 -22.00 -4.20 0.42
CA PRO A 156 -22.05 -4.11 -1.05
C PRO A 156 -22.64 -2.79 -1.56
N SER A 157 -23.65 -2.25 -0.87
CA SER A 157 -24.30 -0.98 -1.22
C SER A 157 -23.36 0.21 -1.05
N LEU A 158 -22.55 0.24 0.02
CA LEU A 158 -21.56 1.28 0.22
C LEU A 158 -20.45 1.19 -0.83
N LEU A 159 -19.95 -0.02 -1.13
CA LEU A 159 -18.94 -0.22 -2.17
C LEU A 159 -19.44 0.28 -3.54
N GLN A 160 -20.68 -0.06 -3.89
CA GLN A 160 -21.28 0.41 -5.14
C GLN A 160 -21.47 1.93 -5.15
N THR A 161 -21.85 2.53 -4.02
CA THR A 161 -21.97 3.99 -3.88
C THR A 161 -20.62 4.68 -4.14
N LEU A 162 -19.55 4.18 -3.53
CA LEU A 162 -18.20 4.72 -3.71
C LEU A 162 -17.68 4.54 -5.14
N ARG A 163 -17.93 3.38 -5.77
CA ARG A 163 -17.61 3.15 -7.19
C ARG A 163 -18.33 4.14 -8.10
N THR A 164 -19.63 4.34 -7.89
CA THR A 164 -20.41 5.32 -8.67
C THR A 164 -19.87 6.73 -8.49
N ARG A 165 -19.48 7.10 -7.27
CA ARG A 165 -18.89 8.41 -6.97
C ARG A 165 -17.58 8.64 -7.72
N VAL A 166 -16.64 7.70 -7.64
CA VAL A 166 -15.37 7.78 -8.37
C VAL A 166 -15.60 7.75 -9.88
N ALA A 167 -16.49 6.89 -10.39
CA ALA A 167 -16.84 6.87 -11.81
C ALA A 167 -17.38 8.21 -12.32
N LYS A 168 -18.20 8.91 -11.53
CA LYS A 168 -18.70 10.25 -11.86
C LYS A 168 -17.56 11.28 -11.86
N TRP A 169 -16.68 11.21 -10.87
CA TRP A 169 -15.51 12.09 -10.76
C TRP A 169 -14.50 11.92 -11.90
N LEU A 170 -14.43 10.72 -12.50
CA LEU A 170 -13.59 10.46 -13.68
C LEU A 170 -14.19 10.99 -15.00
N GLN A 171 -15.38 11.58 -15.01
CA GLN A 171 -15.98 12.15 -16.22
C GLN A 171 -15.74 13.66 -16.33
N PRO A 172 -15.53 14.20 -17.55
CA PRO A 172 -15.52 15.65 -17.77
C PRO A 172 -16.81 16.33 -17.26
N PRO A 173 -16.75 17.57 -16.75
CA PRO A 173 -15.58 18.45 -16.64
C PRO A 173 -14.79 18.29 -15.33
N ASN A 174 -15.00 17.20 -14.57
CA ASN A 174 -14.31 17.02 -13.30
C ASN A 174 -12.82 16.76 -13.52
N LYS A 175 -11.99 17.21 -12.57
CA LYS A 175 -10.53 17.08 -12.68
C LYS A 175 -10.06 15.64 -12.80
N GLY A 176 -10.74 14.66 -12.20
CA GLY A 176 -10.39 13.24 -12.33
C GLY A 176 -10.40 12.69 -13.77
N SER A 177 -10.96 13.41 -14.74
CA SER A 177 -11.07 12.93 -16.12
C SER A 177 -9.75 12.72 -16.85
N PHE A 178 -8.62 13.21 -16.32
CA PHE A 178 -7.30 12.93 -16.89
C PHE A 178 -6.84 11.49 -16.70
N LEU A 179 -7.26 10.86 -15.60
CA LEU A 179 -6.67 9.59 -15.17
C LEU A 179 -6.94 8.43 -16.14
N PRO A 180 -8.16 8.29 -16.73
CA PRO A 180 -8.43 7.20 -17.69
C PRO A 180 -7.70 7.34 -19.02
N THR A 181 -7.34 8.56 -19.43
CA THR A 181 -6.65 8.84 -20.71
C THR A 181 -5.14 8.98 -20.54
N SER A 182 -4.64 9.01 -19.30
CA SER A 182 -3.24 9.16 -18.97
C SER A 182 -2.56 7.79 -18.82
N PRO A 183 -1.26 7.66 -19.22
CA PRO A 183 -0.46 6.49 -18.88
C PRO A 183 -0.07 6.44 -17.39
N LEU A 184 -0.46 7.43 -16.59
CA LEU A 184 -0.16 7.53 -15.17
C LEU A 184 -0.83 6.40 -14.37
N ARG A 185 -0.06 5.80 -13.48
CA ARG A 185 -0.47 4.68 -12.63
C ARG A 185 -0.60 5.15 -11.17
N ILE A 186 -1.38 4.44 -10.37
CA ILE A 186 -1.46 4.66 -8.92
C ILE A 186 -0.87 3.43 -8.23
N CYS A 187 0.14 3.65 -7.39
CA CYS A 187 0.70 2.64 -6.49
C CYS A 187 0.22 2.92 -5.08
N LEU A 188 -0.48 1.96 -4.47
CA LEU A 188 -0.81 1.99 -3.05
C LEU A 188 0.30 1.26 -2.30
N LEU A 189 1.12 1.98 -1.54
CA LEU A 189 2.10 1.39 -0.63
C LEU A 189 1.43 1.13 0.72
N ASP A 190 1.22 -0.14 1.04
CA ASP A 190 0.58 -0.59 2.28
C ASP A 190 1.62 -1.13 3.25
N GLY A 191 1.74 -0.52 4.43
CA GLY A 191 2.77 -0.89 5.39
C GLY A 191 2.58 -0.28 6.78
N PHE A 192 3.06 -0.97 7.82
CA PHE A 192 2.90 -0.54 9.21
C PHE A 192 4.03 0.35 9.74
N LEU A 193 5.18 0.45 9.07
CA LEU A 193 6.31 1.31 9.47
C LEU A 193 6.61 2.44 8.47
N LEU A 194 5.72 2.71 7.52
CA LEU A 194 5.98 3.71 6.47
C LEU A 194 6.27 5.12 7.02
N TYR A 195 5.71 5.49 8.19
CA TYR A 195 5.85 6.82 8.80
C TYR A 195 6.71 6.79 10.07
N SER A 196 7.98 6.45 9.90
CA SER A 196 8.99 6.49 10.95
C SER A 196 10.21 7.27 10.43
N PRO A 197 10.25 8.62 10.58
CA PRO A 197 11.25 9.48 9.95
C PRO A 197 12.70 9.06 10.19
N ARG A 198 12.99 8.43 11.33
CA ARG A 198 14.32 7.89 11.64
C ARG A 198 14.78 6.80 10.69
N HIS A 199 13.86 6.02 10.13
CA HIS A 199 14.15 4.83 9.33
C HIS A 199 13.61 4.92 7.90
N THR A 200 12.54 5.70 7.68
CA THR A 200 11.80 5.72 6.41
C THR A 200 11.74 7.11 5.78
N ALA A 201 12.62 8.06 6.15
CA ALA A 201 12.63 9.40 5.55
C ALA A 201 12.69 9.38 4.01
N THR A 202 13.55 8.54 3.41
CA THR A 202 13.64 8.40 1.96
C THR A 202 12.34 7.86 1.37
N ILE A 203 11.75 6.82 1.97
CA ILE A 203 10.45 6.26 1.57
C ILE A 203 9.37 7.35 1.63
N MET A 204 9.28 8.08 2.75
CA MET A 204 8.30 9.16 2.95
C MET A 204 8.43 10.28 1.90
N SER A 205 9.67 10.61 1.49
CA SER A 205 9.93 11.60 0.44
C SER A 205 9.44 11.15 -0.95
N GLN A 206 9.28 9.84 -1.15
CA GLN A 206 8.72 9.24 -2.37
C GLN A 206 7.20 9.04 -2.32
N LEU A 207 6.49 9.54 -1.30
CA LEU A 207 5.02 9.41 -1.21
C LEU A 207 4.34 10.74 -1.54
N ASP A 208 3.44 10.71 -2.52
CA ASP A 208 2.68 11.90 -2.95
C ASP A 208 1.45 12.13 -2.06
N ILE A 209 0.81 11.05 -1.57
CA ILE A 209 -0.31 11.11 -0.62
C ILE A 209 0.00 10.18 0.56
N LYS A 210 -0.23 10.64 1.79
CA LYS A 210 0.08 9.88 3.00
C LYS A 210 -1.18 9.73 3.87
N LEU A 211 -1.72 8.52 3.98
CA LEU A 211 -2.89 8.18 4.78
C LEU A 211 -2.48 7.39 6.03
N PHE A 212 -2.97 7.79 7.20
CA PHE A 212 -2.69 7.11 8.47
C PHE A 212 -3.98 6.62 9.13
N LEU A 213 -4.04 5.32 9.42
CA LEU A 213 -5.17 4.65 10.06
C LEU A 213 -4.89 4.49 11.54
N LEU A 214 -5.75 5.10 12.36
CA LEU A 214 -5.69 5.00 13.81
C LEU A 214 -6.63 3.90 14.31
N ALA A 215 -6.08 2.92 15.02
CA ALA A 215 -6.84 1.88 15.72
C ALA A 215 -6.32 1.74 17.15
N SER A 216 -7.22 1.43 18.08
CA SER A 216 -6.86 1.22 19.48
C SER A 216 -6.00 -0.04 19.62
N ARG A 217 -5.20 -0.08 20.69
CA ARG A 217 -4.46 -1.30 21.07
C ARG A 217 -5.39 -2.50 21.16
N ALA A 218 -6.51 -2.35 21.86
CA ALA A 218 -7.45 -3.44 22.11
C ALA A 218 -7.96 -4.06 20.80
N LYS A 219 -8.38 -3.23 19.84
CA LYS A 219 -8.89 -3.70 18.54
C LYS A 219 -7.78 -4.29 17.66
N ALA A 220 -6.61 -3.68 17.65
CA ALA A 220 -5.45 -4.17 16.91
C ALA A 220 -4.98 -5.54 17.44
N THR A 221 -4.86 -5.68 18.77
CA THR A 221 -4.52 -6.94 19.45
C THR A 221 -5.54 -8.03 19.14
N ALA A 222 -6.83 -7.77 19.37
CA ALA A 222 -7.88 -8.76 19.13
C ALA A 222 -7.90 -9.27 17.69
N ARG A 223 -7.67 -8.37 16.71
CA ARG A 223 -7.57 -8.73 15.30
C ARG A 223 -6.29 -9.49 14.96
N ARG A 224 -5.16 -9.18 15.61
CA ARG A 224 -3.88 -9.86 15.40
C ARG A 224 -3.92 -11.28 15.95
N GLU A 225 -4.40 -11.45 17.18
CA GLU A 225 -4.54 -12.76 17.83
C GLU A 225 -5.56 -13.67 17.13
N ALA A 226 -6.55 -13.09 16.43
CA ALA A 226 -7.51 -13.84 15.62
C ALA A 226 -6.98 -14.28 14.25
N ARG A 227 -5.74 -13.95 13.88
CA ARG A 227 -5.13 -14.43 12.63
C ARG A 227 -4.66 -15.88 12.79
N ASP A 228 -4.89 -16.69 11.77
CA ASP A 228 -4.39 -18.07 11.71
C ASP A 228 -2.84 -18.12 11.72
N GLY A 229 -2.20 -17.05 11.24
CA GLY A 229 -0.77 -16.86 11.15
C GLY A 229 -0.39 -16.05 9.91
N TYR A 230 0.90 -16.07 9.57
CA TYR A 230 1.53 -15.21 8.57
C TYR A 230 2.38 -16.04 7.63
N VAL A 231 2.23 -15.85 6.33
CA VAL A 231 3.11 -16.47 5.33
C VAL A 231 4.46 -15.72 5.33
N THR A 232 5.55 -16.44 5.58
CA THR A 232 6.92 -15.90 5.56
C THR A 232 7.70 -16.41 4.35
N LEU A 233 9.00 -16.14 4.30
CA LEU A 233 9.89 -16.62 3.25
C LEU A 233 10.17 -18.11 3.42
N GLU A 234 10.36 -18.52 4.68
CA GLU A 234 10.74 -19.85 5.12
C GLU A 234 9.52 -20.75 5.40
N GLY A 235 8.31 -20.18 5.50
CA GLY A 235 7.09 -20.96 5.65
C GLY A 235 5.93 -20.17 6.24
N PHE A 236 5.55 -20.51 7.46
CA PHE A 236 4.38 -19.98 8.15
C PHE A 236 4.72 -19.65 9.60
N TRP A 237 4.45 -18.42 10.01
CA TRP A 237 4.68 -17.91 11.35
C TRP A 237 3.37 -17.76 12.12
N THR A 238 3.38 -18.13 13.39
CA THR A 238 2.29 -17.85 14.33
C THR A 238 2.86 -17.11 15.53
N ASP A 239 2.23 -16.00 15.91
CA ASP A 239 2.66 -15.21 17.05
C ASP A 239 2.69 -16.07 18.32
N PRO A 240 3.83 -16.14 19.04
CA PRO A 240 3.89 -16.86 20.31
C PRO A 240 3.10 -16.12 21.41
N PRO A 241 2.76 -16.80 22.53
CA PRO A 241 2.01 -16.17 23.62
C PRO A 241 2.67 -14.87 24.16
N GLY A 242 1.88 -13.79 24.17
CA GLY A 242 2.31 -12.47 24.61
C GLY A 242 3.18 -11.70 23.60
N TYR A 243 3.25 -12.13 22.34
CA TYR A 243 4.02 -11.45 21.28
C TYR A 243 3.61 -9.98 21.13
N VAL A 244 2.30 -9.70 21.20
CA VAL A 244 1.78 -8.34 21.04
C VAL A 244 2.32 -7.39 22.09
N ASP A 245 2.32 -7.82 23.36
CA ASP A 245 2.79 -6.99 24.47
C ASP A 245 4.33 -6.88 24.52
N LYS A 246 5.03 -7.92 24.11
CA LYS A 246 6.49 -8.00 24.19
C LYS A 246 7.19 -7.36 22.99
N VAL A 247 6.56 -7.36 21.82
CA VAL A 247 7.20 -6.97 20.56
C VAL A 247 6.39 -5.93 19.81
N VAL A 248 5.18 -6.31 19.36
CA VAL A 248 4.35 -5.54 18.41
C VAL A 248 4.02 -4.14 18.91
N TRP A 249 3.34 -4.05 20.06
CA TRP A 249 2.86 -2.76 20.55
C TRP A 249 4.01 -1.85 20.99
N PRO A 250 5.04 -2.34 21.72
CA PRO A 250 6.22 -1.54 22.01
C PRO A 250 6.92 -0.99 20.76
N ASN A 251 7.02 -1.75 19.68
CA ASN A 251 7.60 -1.25 18.42
C ASN A 251 6.71 -0.23 17.72
N TYR A 252 5.40 -0.45 17.71
CA TYR A 252 4.46 0.53 17.18
C TYR A 252 4.60 1.87 17.93
N VAL A 253 4.65 1.84 19.27
CA VAL A 253 4.85 3.02 20.10
C VAL A 253 6.17 3.71 19.77
N GLU A 254 7.27 2.97 19.71
CA GLU A 254 8.59 3.58 19.45
C GLU A 254 8.64 4.27 18.08
N SER A 255 8.10 3.62 17.05
CA SER A 255 8.10 4.13 15.67
C SER A 255 7.13 5.28 15.43
N HIS A 256 6.05 5.39 16.22
CA HIS A 256 4.94 6.33 15.94
C HIS A 256 4.67 7.36 17.03
N LYS A 257 5.28 7.29 18.23
CA LYS A 257 5.05 8.27 19.31
C LYS A 257 5.20 9.73 18.86
N TRP A 258 6.06 9.99 17.88
CA TRP A 258 6.27 11.33 17.32
C TRP A 258 5.03 11.91 16.61
N LEU A 259 4.08 11.07 16.18
CA LEU A 259 2.80 11.48 15.59
C LEU A 259 1.75 11.92 16.64
N PHE A 260 2.03 11.71 17.93
CA PHE A 260 1.06 11.90 19.01
C PHE A 260 1.48 13.02 19.95
N GLU A 261 0.49 13.76 20.45
CA GLU A 261 0.70 14.82 21.44
C GLU A 261 1.44 14.26 22.67
N GLY A 262 2.59 14.84 22.99
CA GLY A 262 3.41 14.42 24.14
C GLY A 262 3.95 12.99 24.06
N GLY A 263 3.91 12.34 22.89
CA GLY A 263 4.35 10.95 22.73
C GLY A 263 3.38 9.90 23.27
N VAL A 264 2.14 10.29 23.60
CA VAL A 264 1.14 9.39 24.18
C VAL A 264 0.39 8.67 23.06
N VAL A 265 0.75 7.43 22.78
CA VAL A 265 0.15 6.65 21.67
C VAL A 265 -1.18 6.02 22.05
N GLU A 266 -1.24 5.34 23.20
CA GLU A 266 -2.44 4.60 23.62
C GLU A 266 -3.46 5.56 24.22
N GLY A 267 -4.60 5.74 23.55
CA GLY A 267 -5.66 6.67 23.98
C GLY A 267 -5.30 8.16 23.84
N GLY A 268 -4.13 8.47 23.25
CA GLY A 268 -3.72 9.84 23.00
C GLY A 268 -4.28 10.42 21.70
N ARG A 269 -3.98 11.69 21.47
CA ARG A 269 -4.39 12.40 20.25
C ARG A 269 -3.23 12.53 19.29
N LEU A 270 -3.53 12.48 17.99
CA LEU A 270 -2.56 12.82 16.96
C LEU A 270 -2.23 14.31 17.03
N ASP A 271 -0.95 14.63 16.89
CA ASP A 271 -0.48 16.01 16.83
C ASP A 271 -0.74 16.58 15.44
N GLU A 272 -1.75 17.45 15.32
CA GLU A 272 -2.12 18.06 14.04
C GLU A 272 -1.02 18.92 13.41
N ALA A 273 -0.14 19.52 14.22
CA ALA A 273 0.97 20.31 13.68
C ALA A 273 1.99 19.40 13.00
N VAL A 274 2.33 18.27 13.64
CA VAL A 274 3.19 17.23 13.07
C VAL A 274 2.58 16.64 11.80
N LEU A 275 1.28 16.29 11.84
CA LEU A 275 0.58 15.76 10.67
C LEU A 275 0.64 16.73 9.49
N ARG A 276 0.41 18.03 9.72
CA ARG A 276 0.50 19.06 8.67
C ARG A 276 1.92 19.23 8.13
N GLU A 277 2.92 19.29 9.02
CA GLU A 277 4.33 19.44 8.64
C GLU A 277 4.78 18.31 7.71
N TRP A 278 4.34 17.08 7.98
CA TRP A 278 4.73 15.89 7.22
C TRP A 278 3.74 15.50 6.11
N GLY A 279 2.67 16.27 5.92
CA GLY A 279 1.62 15.99 4.93
C GLY A 279 0.88 14.67 5.17
N ILE A 280 0.82 14.19 6.42
CA ILE A 280 0.15 12.95 6.81
C ILE A 280 -1.31 13.26 7.12
N GLN A 281 -2.21 12.53 6.46
CA GLN A 281 -3.65 12.71 6.60
C GLN A 281 -4.23 11.60 7.47
N ALA A 282 -5.00 11.98 8.48
CA ALA A 282 -5.69 11.06 9.38
C ALA A 282 -7.11 11.57 9.70
N GLN A 283 -7.97 10.70 10.25
CA GLN A 283 -9.31 11.07 10.71
C GLN A 283 -9.25 11.75 12.09
N VAL A 284 -8.58 12.89 12.18
CA VAL A 284 -8.40 13.64 13.44
C VAL A 284 -9.76 14.05 14.03
N GLY A 285 -9.88 14.02 15.36
CA GLY A 285 -11.10 14.39 16.08
C GLY A 285 -12.22 13.34 16.04
N LYS A 286 -12.04 12.22 15.33
CA LYS A 286 -13.00 11.10 15.29
C LYS A 286 -12.74 10.01 16.33
N GLY A 287 -11.61 10.10 17.04
CA GLY A 287 -11.14 9.07 17.96
C GLY A 287 -10.47 7.90 17.26
N GLU A 288 -10.13 6.88 18.04
CA GLU A 288 -9.63 5.59 17.54
C GLU A 288 -10.81 4.76 17.00
N ASP A 289 -10.50 3.74 16.19
CA ASP A 289 -11.45 2.68 15.82
C ASP A 289 -12.69 3.12 15.02
N VAL A 290 -12.56 4.22 14.28
CA VAL A 290 -13.60 4.73 13.36
C VAL A 290 -14.21 3.61 12.52
N GLU A 291 -15.52 3.69 12.29
CA GLU A 291 -16.25 2.72 11.50
C GLU A 291 -15.62 2.54 10.12
N PHE A 292 -15.37 1.30 9.72
CA PHE A 292 -14.51 1.04 8.56
C PHE A 292 -15.10 1.59 7.26
N GLY A 293 -16.43 1.59 7.13
CA GLY A 293 -17.11 2.24 6.01
C GLY A 293 -16.87 3.74 5.93
N GLU A 294 -16.82 4.44 7.07
CA GLU A 294 -16.48 5.86 7.16
C GLU A 294 -15.00 6.08 6.78
N THR A 295 -14.09 5.21 7.24
CA THR A 295 -12.67 5.24 6.86
C THR A 295 -12.47 5.07 5.35
N VAL A 296 -13.16 4.14 4.71
CA VAL A 296 -13.07 3.97 3.25
C VAL A 296 -13.62 5.19 2.50
N GLY A 297 -14.77 5.72 2.95
CA GLY A 297 -15.32 6.96 2.37
C GLY A 297 -14.35 8.13 2.49
N TRP A 298 -13.77 8.34 3.67
CA TRP A 298 -12.74 9.35 3.91
C TRP A 298 -11.53 9.15 3.00
N ALA A 299 -11.00 7.92 2.89
CA ALA A 299 -9.84 7.63 2.06
C ALA A 299 -10.11 7.90 0.58
N VAL A 300 -11.28 7.54 0.06
CA VAL A 300 -11.68 7.87 -1.32
C VAL A 300 -11.64 9.38 -1.56
N GLU A 301 -12.17 10.18 -0.64
CA GLU A 301 -12.10 11.64 -0.74
C GLU A 301 -10.67 12.18 -0.72
N ARG A 302 -9.82 11.63 0.15
CA ARG A 302 -8.41 12.07 0.24
C ARG A 302 -7.60 11.70 -1.00
N VAL A 303 -7.82 10.51 -1.55
CA VAL A 303 -7.21 10.10 -2.81
C VAL A 303 -7.66 11.00 -3.95
N MET A 304 -8.97 11.23 -4.11
CA MET A 304 -9.49 12.15 -5.13
C MET A 304 -8.88 13.55 -5.01
N ALA A 305 -8.92 14.15 -3.82
CA ALA A 305 -8.37 15.48 -3.58
C ALA A 305 -6.85 15.56 -3.85
N GLY A 306 -6.08 14.56 -3.46
CA GLY A 306 -4.64 14.51 -3.72
C GLY A 306 -4.32 14.35 -5.21
N LEU A 307 -5.10 13.55 -5.94
CA LEU A 307 -4.97 13.42 -7.40
C LEU A 307 -5.31 14.72 -8.13
N GLU A 308 -6.30 15.47 -7.64
CA GLU A 308 -6.62 16.81 -8.17
C GLU A 308 -5.48 17.81 -7.93
N ALA A 309 -4.91 17.84 -6.73
CA ALA A 309 -3.79 18.71 -6.41
C ALA A 309 -2.55 18.38 -7.27
N PHE A 310 -2.26 17.09 -7.46
CA PHE A 310 -1.19 16.64 -8.36
C PHE A 310 -1.39 17.14 -9.79
N TRP A 311 -2.63 17.02 -10.30
CA TRP A 311 -2.98 17.49 -11.64
C TRP A 311 -2.78 19.00 -11.82
N GLU A 312 -3.17 19.79 -10.82
CA GLU A 312 -3.01 21.25 -10.84
C GLU A 312 -1.55 21.68 -10.87
N GLU A 313 -0.70 20.99 -10.09
CA GLU A 313 0.73 21.29 -10.01
C GLU A 313 1.49 20.90 -11.30
N HIS A 314 1.07 19.83 -11.98
CA HIS A 314 1.89 19.20 -13.05
C HIS A 314 1.35 19.35 -14.48
N GLY A 315 0.17 19.93 -14.73
CA GLY A 315 -0.33 19.98 -16.12
C GLY A 315 -1.67 20.68 -16.36
N GLY A 316 -2.15 21.48 -15.40
CA GLY A 316 -3.45 22.14 -15.50
C GLY A 316 -3.52 23.40 -16.40
N VAL A 317 -2.46 23.78 -17.13
CA VAL A 317 -2.50 24.98 -17.99
C VAL A 317 -2.92 24.59 -19.41
N ARG A 318 -4.15 24.93 -19.78
CA ARG A 318 -4.59 24.93 -21.18
C ARG A 318 -3.80 26.00 -21.95
N VAL A 319 -2.88 25.57 -22.81
CA VAL A 319 -2.38 26.43 -23.90
C VAL A 319 -3.32 26.25 -25.08
N GLU A 320 -3.92 27.35 -25.57
CA GLU A 320 -4.79 27.32 -26.74
C GLU A 320 -4.00 26.79 -27.96
N GLY A 321 -4.38 25.61 -28.46
CA GLY A 321 -3.83 25.02 -29.68
C GLY A 321 -3.06 23.71 -29.51
N GLU A 322 -2.78 23.25 -28.29
CA GLU A 322 -2.10 21.97 -28.02
C GLU A 322 -3.00 20.98 -27.27
N SER A 323 -2.78 19.68 -27.49
CA SER A 323 -3.63 18.65 -26.91
C SER A 323 -3.30 18.45 -25.43
N VAL A 324 -4.30 18.11 -24.61
CA VAL A 324 -4.13 17.82 -23.16
C VAL A 324 -3.10 16.71 -22.90
N LEU A 325 -2.82 15.87 -23.91
CA LEU A 325 -1.86 14.78 -23.82
C LEU A 325 -0.40 15.26 -23.84
N ASP A 326 -0.12 16.44 -24.39
CA ASP A 326 1.25 16.94 -24.55
C ASP A 326 1.83 17.49 -23.24
N TYR A 327 0.98 17.90 -22.30
CA TYR A 327 1.39 18.39 -20.96
C TYR A 327 1.40 17.31 -19.89
N CYS A 328 0.74 16.18 -20.15
CA CYS A 328 0.79 15.01 -19.29
C CYS A 328 1.78 13.99 -19.79
N VAL A 329 2.91 14.46 -20.35
CA VAL A 329 4.09 13.62 -20.53
C VAL A 329 5.44 14.23 -20.10
#